data_AF-A0A1J5LLF0-F1
#
_entry.id   AF-A0A1J5LLF0-F1
#
_cell.length_a   1.000
_cell.length_b   1.000
_cell.length_c   1.000
_cell.angle_alpha   90.00
_cell.angle_beta   90.00
_cell.angle_gamma   90.00
#
_symmetry.space_group_name_H-M   'P 1'
#
loop_
_entity.id
_entity.type
_entity.pdbx_description
1 polymer ?
#
loop_
_entity_poly.entity_id
_entity_poly.type
_entity_poly.pdbx_seq_one_letter_code
_entity_poly.pdbx_strand_id
1 'polypeptide(L)'
;MNKLDYSVSLRAKGLSKADIITEMTAQGFDDSEIKYYLKKSDEIYLNQLLNTKPSKTQKTSIRGVKTFVLIAGLLLLIAAFYGYIGIGLLGLCLCWSLIKFGSYGN
;
A
#
# COMPACT_ATOMS: atom_id res chain seq x y z
N MET A 1 19.33 -29.11 -5.48
CA MET A 1 17.99 -28.54 -5.72
C MET A 1 17.18 -29.54 -6.52
N ASN A 2 15.88 -29.70 -6.24
CA ASN A 2 15.02 -30.58 -7.03
C ASN A 2 14.73 -29.93 -8.40
N LYS A 3 14.81 -30.72 -9.47
CA LYS A 3 14.60 -30.27 -10.87
C LYS A 3 13.24 -29.59 -11.08
N LEU A 4 12.20 -30.10 -10.41
CA LEU A 4 10.85 -29.52 -10.45
C LEU A 4 10.74 -28.20 -9.66
N ASP A 5 11.42 -28.12 -8.51
CA ASP A 5 11.41 -26.92 -7.66
C ASP A 5 12.12 -25.75 -8.38
N TYR A 6 13.20 -26.07 -9.10
CA TYR A 6 13.89 -25.11 -9.96
C TYR A 6 12.97 -24.56 -11.07
N SER A 7 12.25 -25.42 -11.81
CA SER A 7 11.35 -24.96 -12.87
C SER A 7 10.16 -24.14 -12.35
N VAL A 8 9.66 -24.45 -11.15
CA VAL A 8 8.63 -23.64 -10.47
C VAL A 8 9.20 -22.28 -10.04
N SER A 9 10.44 -22.22 -9.55
CA SER A 9 11.07 -20.96 -9.16
C SER A 9 11.30 -20.01 -10.34
N LEU A 10 11.69 -20.54 -11.52
CA LEU A 10 11.84 -19.75 -12.73
C LEU A 10 10.50 -19.16 -13.21
N ARG A 11 9.41 -19.91 -13.02
CA ARG A 11 8.06 -19.43 -13.32
C ARG A 11 7.58 -18.37 -12.33
N ALA A 12 7.88 -18.53 -11.04
CA ALA A 12 7.57 -17.54 -10.01
C ALA A 12 8.33 -16.21 -10.23
N LYS A 13 9.50 -16.25 -10.86
CA LYS A 13 10.25 -15.05 -11.27
C LYS A 13 9.63 -14.30 -12.47
N GLY A 14 8.62 -14.86 -13.13
CA GLY A 14 7.94 -14.23 -14.26
C GLY A 14 8.71 -14.29 -15.58
N LEU A 15 9.69 -15.20 -15.70
CA LEU A 15 10.45 -15.42 -16.94
C LEU A 15 9.54 -15.95 -18.05
N SER A 16 9.84 -15.59 -19.30
CA SER A 16 9.12 -16.12 -20.45
C SER A 16 9.47 -17.60 -20.64
N LYS A 17 8.57 -18.36 -21.29
CA LYS A 17 8.81 -19.79 -21.54
C LYS A 17 10.12 -20.06 -22.27
N ALA A 18 10.54 -19.17 -23.18
CA ALA A 18 11.79 -19.28 -23.92
C ALA A 18 13.01 -19.08 -23.00
N ASP A 19 12.93 -18.13 -22.07
CA ASP A 19 14.00 -17.86 -21.10
C ASP A 19 14.14 -19.02 -20.11
N ILE A 20 13.00 -19.58 -19.64
CA ILE A 20 12.99 -20.75 -18.76
C ILE A 20 13.65 -21.95 -19.46
N ILE A 21 13.35 -22.19 -20.74
CA ILE A 21 13.98 -23.27 -21.52
C ILE A 21 15.49 -23.05 -21.59
N THR A 22 15.93 -21.84 -21.94
CA THR A 22 17.36 -21.49 -22.03
C THR A 22 18.09 -21.72 -20.72
N GLU A 23 17.50 -21.28 -19.60
CA GLU A 23 18.07 -21.44 -18.26
C GLU A 23 18.14 -22.92 -17.81
N MET A 24 17.11 -23.71 -18.15
CA MET A 24 17.08 -25.14 -17.86
C MET A 24 18.08 -25.92 -18.72
N THR A 25 18.23 -25.57 -20.01
CA THR A 25 19.27 -26.13 -20.87
C THR A 25 20.66 -25.78 -20.34
N ALA A 26 20.88 -24.55 -19.87
CA ALA A 26 22.14 -24.12 -19.26
C ALA A 26 22.47 -24.89 -17.97
N GLN A 27 21.45 -25.35 -17.23
CA GLN A 27 21.62 -26.24 -16.07
C GLN A 27 21.83 -27.73 -16.44
N GLY A 28 21.85 -28.08 -17.72
CA GLY A 28 22.08 -29.45 -18.18
C GLY A 28 20.84 -30.34 -18.12
N PHE A 29 19.64 -29.76 -18.22
CA PHE A 29 18.41 -30.54 -18.40
C PHE A 29 18.29 -31.00 -19.86
N ASP A 30 17.83 -32.23 -20.03
CA ASP A 30 17.50 -32.78 -21.35
C ASP A 30 16.20 -32.16 -21.89
N ASP A 31 16.07 -31.99 -23.21
CA ASP A 31 14.87 -31.38 -23.83
C ASP A 31 13.57 -32.10 -23.44
N SER A 32 13.65 -33.43 -23.27
CA SER A 32 12.52 -34.25 -22.81
C SER A 32 12.11 -33.93 -21.37
N GLU A 33 13.08 -33.70 -20.49
CA GLU A 33 12.89 -33.29 -19.10
C GLU A 33 12.37 -31.85 -19.01
N ILE A 34 12.92 -30.92 -19.80
CA ILE A 34 12.48 -29.52 -19.83
C ILE A 34 11.00 -29.46 -20.15
N LYS A 35 10.56 -30.15 -21.20
CA LYS A 35 9.15 -30.18 -21.61
C LYS A 35 8.25 -30.76 -20.52
N TYR A 36 8.69 -31.83 -19.85
CA TYR A 36 7.95 -32.45 -18.76
C TYR A 36 7.81 -31.51 -17.55
N TYR A 37 8.93 -30.98 -17.04
CA TYR A 37 8.97 -30.14 -15.86
C TYR A 37 8.32 -28.78 -16.06
N LEU A 38 8.35 -28.25 -17.28
CA LEU A 38 7.75 -26.98 -17.63
C LEU A 38 6.22 -27.09 -17.76
N LYS A 39 5.72 -28.23 -18.28
CA LYS A 39 4.28 -28.53 -18.23
C LYS A 39 3.80 -28.70 -16.79
N LYS A 40 4.56 -29.45 -15.98
CA LYS A 40 4.21 -29.71 -14.59
C LYS A 40 4.26 -28.46 -13.71
N SER A 41 5.21 -27.56 -13.93
CA SER A 41 5.27 -26.28 -13.22
C SER A 41 4.12 -25.34 -13.61
N ASP A 42 3.65 -25.40 -14.87
CA ASP A 42 2.44 -24.69 -15.32
C ASP A 42 1.21 -25.16 -14.54
N GLU A 43 1.00 -26.48 -14.48
CA GLU A 43 -0.12 -27.09 -13.77
C GLU A 43 -0.09 -26.73 -12.27
N ILE A 44 1.08 -26.77 -11.64
CA ILE A 44 1.26 -26.40 -10.23
C ILE A 44 0.98 -24.90 -10.04
N TYR A 45 1.51 -24.03 -10.91
CA TYR A 45 1.31 -22.59 -10.82
C TYR A 45 -0.16 -22.21 -11.03
N LEU A 46 -0.81 -22.81 -12.02
CA LEU A 46 -2.24 -22.60 -12.29
C LEU A 46 -3.10 -23.13 -11.14
N ASN A 47 -2.77 -24.32 -10.61
CA ASN A 47 -3.47 -24.89 -9.47
C ASN A 47 -3.24 -24.08 -8.20
N GLN A 48 -2.06 -23.47 -8.03
CA GLN A 48 -1.80 -22.50 -6.98
C GLN A 48 -2.67 -21.27 -7.17
N LEU A 49 -2.73 -20.67 -8.36
CA LEU A 49 -3.58 -19.51 -8.65
C LEU A 49 -5.09 -19.79 -8.48
N LEU A 50 -5.54 -21.01 -8.80
CA LEU A 50 -6.94 -21.41 -8.69
C LEU A 50 -7.32 -21.80 -7.25
N ASN A 51 -6.43 -22.49 -6.53
CA ASN A 51 -6.64 -22.84 -5.12
C ASN A 51 -6.31 -21.70 -4.16
N THR A 52 -5.48 -20.73 -4.57
CA THR A 52 -5.52 -19.38 -4.03
C THR A 52 -6.71 -18.65 -4.63
N LYS A 53 -7.92 -19.14 -4.31
CA LYS A 53 -9.04 -18.22 -4.02
C LYS A 53 -8.44 -17.01 -3.27
N PRO A 54 -8.89 -15.77 -3.50
CA PRO A 54 -8.43 -14.61 -2.72
C PRO A 54 -8.78 -14.85 -1.25
N SER A 55 -7.91 -15.59 -0.57
CA SER A 55 -8.07 -15.96 0.81
C SER A 55 -7.62 -14.74 1.56
N LYS A 56 -8.63 -14.07 2.11
CA LYS A 56 -8.55 -12.81 2.81
C LYS A 56 -8.36 -11.62 1.87
N THR A 57 -9.50 -11.09 1.39
CA THR A 57 -9.78 -9.68 1.68
C THR A 57 -9.28 -9.45 3.10
N GLN A 58 -8.15 -8.76 3.20
CA GLN A 58 -7.64 -8.23 4.45
C GLN A 58 -8.82 -7.49 5.04
N LYS A 59 -9.51 -8.09 6.03
CA LYS A 59 -10.47 -7.38 6.86
C LYS A 59 -9.62 -6.35 7.60
N THR A 60 -9.38 -5.22 6.95
CA THR A 60 -8.85 -4.02 7.57
C THR A 60 -9.76 -3.82 8.76
N SER A 61 -9.20 -4.00 9.96
CA SER A 61 -9.95 -3.90 11.20
C SER A 61 -10.64 -2.54 11.21
N ILE A 62 -11.97 -2.55 11.02
CA ILE A 62 -12.84 -1.36 11.11
C ILE A 62 -12.67 -0.64 12.45
N ARG A 63 -12.08 -1.33 13.44
CA ARG A 63 -11.67 -0.75 14.72
C ARG A 63 -10.61 0.34 14.55
N GLY A 64 -9.62 0.14 13.69
CA GLY A 64 -8.58 1.14 13.40
C GLY A 64 -9.11 2.36 12.67
N VAL A 65 -10.01 2.15 11.70
CA VAL A 65 -10.68 3.26 10.98
C VAL A 65 -11.54 4.08 11.94
N LYS A 66 -12.28 3.42 12.84
CA LYS A 66 -13.09 4.11 13.85
C LYS A 66 -12.25 4.96 14.80
N THR A 67 -11.08 4.47 15.21
CA THR A 67 -10.13 5.23 16.05
C THR A 67 -9.55 6.43 15.29
N PHE A 68 -9.19 6.27 14.01
CA PHE A 68 -8.64 7.37 13.20
C PHE A 68 -9.66 8.50 13.00
N VAL A 69 -10.92 8.17 12.71
CA VAL A 69 -12.00 9.16 12.60
C VAL A 69 -12.21 9.92 13.91
N LEU A 70 -12.14 9.22 15.05
CA LEU A 70 -12.29 9.82 16.38
C LEU A 70 -11.16 10.81 16.69
N ILE A 71 -9.91 10.44 16.38
CA ILE A 71 -8.74 11.30 16.57
C ILE A 71 -8.78 12.50 15.63
N ALA A 72 -9.15 12.29 14.36
CA ALA A 72 -9.29 13.37 13.38
C ALA A 72 -10.38 14.37 13.79
N GLY A 73 -11.53 13.89 14.27
CA GLY A 73 -12.60 14.74 14.81
C GLY A 73 -12.16 15.55 16.04
N LEU A 74 -11.39 14.92 16.95
CA LEU A 74 -10.85 15.60 18.13
C LEU A 74 -9.85 16.71 17.75
N LEU A 75 -8.93 16.42 16.82
CA LEU A 75 -7.98 17.42 16.29
C LEU A 75 -8.70 18.58 15.62
N LEU A 76 -9.76 18.30 14.85
CA LEU A 76 -10.55 19.34 14.19
C LEU A 76 -11.28 20.23 15.20
N LEU A 77 -11.80 19.64 16.28
CA LEU A 77 -12.45 20.39 17.36
C LEU A 77 -11.45 21.29 18.07
N ILE A 78 -10.26 20.77 18.42
CA ILE A 78 -9.17 21.55 19.03
C ILE A 78 -8.76 22.70 18.09
N ALA A 79 -8.56 22.42 16.80
CA ALA A 79 -8.23 23.43 15.81
C ALA A 79 -9.33 24.50 15.66
N ALA A 80 -10.61 24.12 15.75
CA ALA A 80 -11.72 25.07 15.73
C ALA A 80 -11.72 25.96 17.00
N PHE A 81 -11.46 25.40 18.18
CA PHE A 81 -11.32 26.18 19.42
C PHE A 81 -10.10 27.13 19.36
N TYR A 82 -8.94 26.65 18.92
CA TYR A 82 -7.74 27.48 18.76
C TYR A 82 -7.88 28.50 17.62
N GLY A 83 -8.59 28.16 16.54
CA GLY A 83 -8.93 29.06 15.47
C GLY A 83 -9.87 30.17 15.96
N TYR A 84 -10.86 29.83 16.79
CA TYR A 84 -11.73 30.82 17.42
C TYR A 84 -10.98 31.71 18.41
N ILE A 85 -10.07 31.14 19.22
CA ILE A 85 -9.19 31.92 20.10
C ILE A 85 -8.28 32.83 19.28
N GLY A 86 -7.70 32.33 18.17
CA GLY A 86 -6.82 33.10 17.29
C GLY A 86 -7.56 34.23 16.54
N ILE A 87 -8.75 33.96 16.02
CA ILE A 87 -9.62 34.95 15.37
C ILE A 87 -10.14 35.97 16.39
N GLY A 88 -10.46 35.52 17.61
CA GLY A 88 -10.82 36.39 18.73
C GLY A 88 -9.66 37.31 19.15
N LEU A 89 -8.45 36.77 19.22
CA LEU A 89 -7.24 37.55 19.56
C LEU A 89 -6.85 38.53 18.45
N LEU A 90 -6.91 38.10 17.19
CA LEU A 90 -6.70 38.96 16.02
C LEU A 90 -7.76 40.06 15.94
N GLY A 91 -9.03 39.72 16.19
CA GLY A 91 -10.12 40.69 16.28
C GLY A 91 -9.90 41.70 17.42
N LEU A 92 -9.47 41.24 18.60
CA LEU A 92 -9.15 42.12 19.73
C LEU A 92 -7.95 43.03 19.40
N CYS A 93 -6.93 42.51 18.72
CA CYS A 93 -5.74 43.26 18.32
C CYS A 93 -6.07 44.34 17.27
N LEU A 94 -6.96 44.04 16.32
CA LEU A 94 -7.48 45.01 15.35
C LEU A 94 -8.35 46.08 16.03
N CYS A 95 -9.26 45.70 16.92
CA CYS A 95 -10.07 46.66 17.71
C CYS A 95 -9.19 47.58 18.56
N TRP A 96 -8.14 47.03 19.19
CA TRP A 96 -7.18 47.82 19.96
C TRP A 96 -6.37 48.77 19.08
N SER A 97 -5.99 48.33 17.87
CA SER A 97 -5.29 49.17 16.90
C SER A 97 -6.16 50.33 16.42
N LEU A 98 -7.45 50.09 16.14
CA LEU A 98 -8.39 51.14 15.78
C LEU A 98 -8.60 52.17 16.90
N ILE A 99 -8.73 51.72 18.14
CA ILE A 99 -8.87 52.61 19.31
C ILE A 99 -7.64 53.51 19.47
N LYS A 100 -6.43 52.98 19.27
CA LYS A 100 -5.20 53.80 19.31
C LYS A 100 -5.10 54.80 18.15
N PHE A 101 -5.54 54.45 16.95
CA PHE A 101 -5.54 55.37 15.81
C PHE A 101 -6.62 56.46 15.94
N GLY A 102 -7.76 56.18 16.58
CA GLY A 102 -8.79 57.19 16.86
C GLY A 102 -8.38 58.22 17.93
N SER A 103 -7.47 57.87 18.85
CA SER A 103 -7.03 58.76 19.94
C SER A 103 -5.88 59.71 19.57
N TYR A 104 -5.25 59.54 18.41
CA TYR A 104 -4.18 60.43 17.91
C TYR A 104 -4.68 61.45 16.87
N GLY A 105 -5.97 61.42 16.56
CA GLY A 105 -6.63 62.27 15.56
C GLY A 105 -7.61 63.27 16.15
N ASN A 106 -7.42 63.72 17.40
CA ASN A 106 -8.12 64.86 17.98
C ASN A 106 -7.14 65.70 18.82
#